data_AF-A0A2D7M3K9-F1
#
_entry.id   AF-A0A2D7M3K9-F1
#
_cell.length_a   1.000
_cell.length_b   1.000
_cell.length_c   1.000
_cell.angle_alpha   90.00
_cell.angle_beta   90.00
_cell.angle_gamma   90.00
#
_symmetry.space_group_name_H-M   'P 1'
#
loop_
_entity.id
_entity.type
_entity.pdbx_description
1 polymer ?
#
loop_
_entity_poly.entity_id
_entity_poly.type
_entity_poly.pdbx_seq_one_letter_code
_entity_poly.pdbx_strand_id
1 'polypeptide(L)'
;MSSSFDVPKAVDKRLSTMAVEDLAKRGMRTVKVLDKASIMSLIDEAVETVVADRLAELKADDRDRLREEAKTQFKKLVQERNSRQKEQQNAYEERIENLRAQAVSLEEKLEQSERERDEITVKVGPEETHEAVETVEVPASSLDADQIKDVVREAVAEAKSEATAPSESQMSDLKASIDALVTKVTNGHTAGSTKNVEPPSEEALVALFSRESNENVENNLDQVEVKNTKVGGVSANLAKLKNLHKETE
;
A
#
# COMPACT_ATOMS: atom_id res chain seq x y z
N MET A 1 -17.48 -23.47 -30.62
CA MET A 1 -16.47 -23.43 -29.54
C MET A 1 -15.26 -22.70 -30.08
N SER A 2 -15.12 -21.40 -29.81
CA SER A 2 -13.93 -20.63 -30.19
C SER A 2 -12.82 -20.98 -29.20
N SER A 3 -11.87 -21.82 -29.61
CA SER A 3 -10.64 -22.03 -28.85
C SER A 3 -9.86 -20.71 -28.85
N SER A 4 -9.89 -19.96 -27.75
CA SER A 4 -9.07 -18.77 -27.57
C SER A 4 -7.60 -19.20 -27.63
N PHE A 5 -6.91 -18.84 -28.70
CA PHE A 5 -5.48 -19.10 -28.85
C PHE A 5 -4.71 -18.05 -28.06
N ASP A 6 -4.06 -18.49 -26.99
CA ASP A 6 -3.24 -17.64 -26.13
C ASP A 6 -1.86 -17.46 -26.77
N VAL A 7 -1.70 -16.36 -27.51
CA VAL A 7 -0.47 -16.01 -28.23
C VAL A 7 0.73 -15.91 -27.27
N PRO A 8 0.63 -15.21 -26.10
CA PRO A 8 1.70 -15.22 -25.10
C PRO A 8 2.16 -16.62 -24.68
N LYS A 9 1.23 -17.51 -24.34
CA LYS A 9 1.58 -18.89 -23.93
C LYS A 9 2.20 -19.69 -25.07
N ALA A 10 1.76 -19.47 -26.31
CA ALA A 10 2.33 -20.14 -27.48
C ALA A 10 3.76 -19.68 -27.78
N VAL A 11 4.04 -18.38 -27.58
CA VAL A 11 5.38 -17.79 -27.70
C VAL A 11 6.30 -18.33 -26.61
N ASP A 12 5.86 -18.35 -25.35
CA ASP A 12 6.65 -18.87 -24.23
C ASP A 12 6.95 -20.38 -24.34
N LYS A 13 6.07 -21.16 -24.99
CA LYS A 13 6.34 -22.58 -25.27
C LYS A 13 7.42 -22.79 -26.34
N ARG A 14 7.59 -21.83 -27.25
CA ARG A 14 8.53 -21.91 -28.38
C ARG A 14 9.85 -21.19 -28.13
N LEU A 15 9.86 -20.23 -27.21
CA LEU A 15 11.07 -19.52 -26.78
C LEU A 15 11.65 -20.18 -25.53
N SER A 16 12.97 -20.36 -25.49
CA SER A 16 13.68 -20.85 -24.31
C SER A 16 14.49 -19.71 -23.71
N THR A 17 14.17 -19.33 -22.47
CA THR A 17 14.95 -18.38 -21.69
C THR A 17 16.06 -19.13 -20.96
N MET A 18 17.27 -19.13 -21.53
CA MET A 18 18.45 -19.72 -20.89
C MET A 18 19.38 -18.63 -20.38
N ALA A 19 20.01 -18.87 -19.22
CA ALA A 19 21.07 -18.01 -18.72
C ALA A 19 22.30 -18.06 -19.65
N VAL A 20 23.02 -16.96 -19.77
CA VAL A 20 24.21 -16.83 -20.63
C VAL A 20 25.28 -17.85 -20.23
N GLU A 21 25.41 -18.14 -18.94
CA GLU A 21 26.35 -19.15 -18.42
C GLU A 21 26.04 -20.56 -18.91
N ASP A 22 24.76 -20.93 -19.01
CA ASP A 22 24.35 -22.25 -19.48
C ASP A 22 24.47 -22.39 -20.99
N LEU A 23 24.34 -21.28 -21.72
CA LEU A 23 24.66 -21.19 -23.15
C LEU A 23 26.17 -21.32 -23.39
N ALA A 24 26.99 -20.70 -22.54
CA ALA A 24 28.45 -20.79 -22.60
C ALA A 24 28.94 -22.22 -22.29
N LYS A 25 28.37 -22.90 -21.29
CA LYS A 25 28.65 -24.33 -21.00
C LYS A 25 28.29 -25.25 -22.16
N ARG A 26 27.30 -24.88 -22.98
CA ARG A 26 26.90 -25.58 -24.21
C ARG A 26 27.78 -25.21 -25.43
N GLY A 27 28.80 -24.37 -25.26
CA GLY A 27 29.72 -23.98 -26.32
C GLY A 27 29.21 -22.86 -27.23
N MET A 28 28.06 -22.24 -26.91
CA MET A 28 27.55 -21.09 -27.66
C MET A 28 28.23 -19.81 -27.17
N ARG A 29 29.22 -19.33 -27.93
CA ARG A 29 29.99 -18.11 -27.62
C ARG A 29 29.34 -16.82 -28.11
N THR A 30 28.49 -16.92 -29.14
CA THR A 30 27.72 -15.80 -29.68
C THR A 30 26.26 -16.21 -29.75
N VAL A 31 25.39 -15.41 -29.17
CA VAL A 31 23.94 -15.63 -29.17
C VAL A 31 23.23 -14.34 -29.53
N LYS A 32 22.20 -14.46 -30.38
CA LYS A 32 21.29 -13.36 -30.67
C LYS A 32 20.23 -13.35 -29.58
N VAL A 33 20.24 -12.32 -28.75
CA VAL A 33 19.21 -12.10 -27.75
C VAL A 33 18.08 -11.34 -28.43
N LEU A 34 16.87 -11.86 -28.29
CA LEU A 34 15.65 -11.15 -28.69
C LEU A 34 14.99 -10.66 -27.41
N ASP A 35 14.64 -9.38 -27.38
CA ASP A 35 13.85 -8.84 -26.30
C ASP A 35 12.41 -9.35 -26.42
N LYS A 36 11.92 -9.96 -25.33
CA LYS A 36 10.54 -10.46 -25.24
C LYS A 36 9.56 -9.31 -25.41
N ALA A 37 9.83 -8.14 -24.85
CA ALA A 37 8.93 -6.99 -24.95
C ALA A 37 8.79 -6.51 -26.40
N SER A 38 9.91 -6.43 -27.14
CA SER A 38 9.89 -6.04 -28.55
C SER A 38 9.15 -7.05 -29.43
N ILE A 39 9.33 -8.36 -29.20
CA ILE A 39 8.59 -9.39 -29.96
C ILE A 39 7.09 -9.26 -29.72
N MET A 40 6.68 -9.09 -28.46
CA MET A 40 5.25 -9.00 -28.12
C MET A 40 4.63 -7.72 -28.69
N SER A 41 5.32 -6.58 -28.61
CA SER A 41 4.89 -5.33 -29.25
C SER A 41 4.71 -5.47 -30.77
N LEU A 42 5.62 -6.17 -31.44
CA LEU A 42 5.57 -6.36 -32.90
C LEU A 42 4.44 -7.33 -33.29
N ILE A 43 4.15 -8.32 -32.45
CA ILE A 43 2.98 -9.18 -32.60
C ILE A 43 1.69 -8.38 -32.41
N ASP A 44 1.62 -7.53 -31.38
CA ASP A 44 0.44 -6.71 -31.11
C ASP A 44 0.16 -5.74 -32.26
N GLU A 45 1.18 -5.07 -32.80
CA GLU A 45 1.06 -4.19 -33.98
C GLU A 45 0.62 -4.97 -35.23
N ALA A 46 1.17 -6.15 -35.47
CA ALA A 46 0.78 -7.01 -36.58
C ALA A 46 -0.67 -7.52 -36.44
N VAL A 47 -1.13 -7.78 -35.22
CA VAL A 47 -2.53 -8.16 -34.97
C VAL A 47 -3.44 -6.95 -35.17
N GLU A 48 -3.05 -5.77 -34.68
CA GLU A 48 -3.83 -4.55 -34.81
C GLU A 48 -4.03 -4.16 -36.28
N THR A 49 -2.99 -4.22 -37.10
CA THR A 49 -3.07 -3.96 -38.55
C THR A 49 -4.01 -4.94 -39.25
N VAL A 50 -3.87 -6.25 -39.00
CA VAL A 50 -4.75 -7.27 -39.59
C VAL A 50 -6.20 -7.11 -39.13
N VAL A 51 -6.43 -6.72 -37.86
CA VAL A 51 -7.76 -6.45 -37.33
C VAL A 51 -8.35 -5.20 -37.95
N ALA A 52 -7.57 -4.12 -38.12
CA ALA A 52 -7.98 -2.89 -38.76
C ALA A 52 -8.39 -3.13 -40.23
N ASP A 53 -7.58 -3.89 -40.98
CA ASP A 53 -7.89 -4.27 -42.36
C ASP A 53 -9.18 -5.08 -42.44
N ARG A 54 -9.34 -6.09 -41.57
CA ARG A 54 -10.57 -6.88 -41.50
C ARG A 54 -11.78 -6.03 -41.11
N LEU A 55 -11.64 -5.08 -40.19
CA LEU A 55 -12.71 -4.18 -39.80
C LEU A 55 -13.06 -3.16 -40.90
N ALA A 56 -12.11 -2.80 -41.74
CA ALA A 56 -12.32 -1.95 -42.91
C ALA A 56 -13.06 -2.71 -44.04
N GLU A 57 -12.78 -4.00 -44.20
CA GLU A 57 -13.46 -4.90 -45.15
C GLU A 57 -14.83 -5.39 -44.66
N LEU A 58 -15.14 -5.24 -43.36
CA LEU A 58 -16.42 -5.63 -42.78
C LEU A 58 -17.57 -4.76 -43.31
N LYS A 59 -18.69 -5.41 -43.64
CA LYS A 59 -19.93 -4.73 -44.02
C LYS A 59 -20.43 -3.83 -42.88
N ALA A 60 -21.07 -2.72 -43.22
CA ALA A 60 -21.58 -1.75 -42.24
C ALA A 60 -22.45 -2.40 -41.15
N ASP A 61 -23.31 -3.36 -41.53
CA ASP A 61 -24.18 -4.09 -40.61
C ASP A 61 -23.42 -4.88 -39.53
N ASP A 62 -22.27 -5.47 -39.88
CA ASP A 62 -21.46 -6.24 -38.93
C ASP A 62 -20.65 -5.31 -38.01
N ARG A 63 -20.27 -4.12 -38.50
CA ARG A 63 -19.64 -3.07 -37.65
C ARG A 63 -20.61 -2.55 -36.61
N ASP A 64 -21.87 -2.36 -36.97
CA ASP A 64 -22.89 -1.89 -36.03
C ASP A 64 -23.28 -2.97 -35.02
N ARG A 65 -23.37 -4.23 -35.42
CA ARG A 65 -23.50 -5.36 -34.48
C ARG A 65 -22.35 -5.41 -33.48
N LEU A 66 -21.11 -5.30 -33.96
CA LEU A 66 -19.93 -5.31 -33.09
C LEU A 66 -19.94 -4.12 -32.10
N ARG A 67 -20.38 -2.94 -32.54
CA ARG A 67 -20.54 -1.77 -31.65
C ARG A 67 -21.59 -2.01 -30.58
N GLU A 68 -22.73 -2.60 -30.92
CA GLU A 68 -23.77 -2.91 -29.93
C GLU A 68 -23.33 -4.01 -28.95
N GLU A 69 -22.64 -5.03 -29.43
CA GLU A 69 -21.99 -6.03 -28.57
C GLU A 69 -20.95 -5.38 -27.64
N ALA A 70 -20.10 -4.48 -28.15
CA ALA A 70 -19.13 -3.76 -27.33
C ALA A 70 -19.82 -2.87 -26.27
N LYS A 71 -20.89 -2.14 -26.63
CA LYS A 71 -21.67 -1.32 -25.70
C LYS A 71 -22.32 -2.16 -24.60
N THR A 72 -22.86 -3.32 -24.93
CA THR A 72 -23.50 -4.22 -23.95
C THR A 72 -22.47 -4.82 -22.99
N GLN A 73 -21.32 -5.27 -23.49
CA GLN A 73 -20.21 -5.74 -22.66
C GLN A 73 -19.67 -4.63 -21.75
N PHE A 74 -19.51 -3.41 -22.29
CA PHE A 74 -19.07 -2.26 -21.50
C PHE A 74 -20.07 -1.93 -20.38
N LYS A 75 -21.37 -1.87 -20.69
CA LYS A 75 -22.41 -1.66 -19.67
C LYS A 75 -22.36 -2.74 -18.59
N LYS A 76 -22.18 -4.00 -18.98
CA LYS A 76 -22.03 -5.12 -18.04
C LYS A 76 -20.80 -4.94 -17.14
N LEU A 77 -19.66 -4.56 -17.71
CA LEU A 77 -18.42 -4.36 -16.96
C LEU A 77 -18.52 -3.18 -15.99
N VAL A 78 -19.15 -2.08 -16.40
CA VAL A 78 -19.39 -0.91 -15.54
C VAL A 78 -20.34 -1.26 -14.40
N GLN A 79 -21.40 -2.02 -14.69
CA GLN A 79 -22.34 -2.48 -13.67
C GLN A 79 -21.66 -3.43 -12.67
N GLU A 80 -20.83 -4.36 -13.14
CA GLU A 80 -20.07 -5.28 -12.30
C GLU A 80 -19.02 -4.53 -11.44
N ARG A 81 -18.34 -3.54 -12.01
CA ARG A 81 -17.42 -2.69 -11.24
C ARG A 81 -18.18 -1.92 -10.16
N ASN A 82 -19.32 -1.34 -10.50
CA ASN A 82 -20.13 -0.57 -9.56
C ASN A 82 -20.71 -1.47 -8.45
N SER A 83 -21.21 -2.66 -8.79
CA SER A 83 -21.70 -3.62 -7.80
C SER A 83 -20.58 -4.08 -6.86
N ARG A 84 -19.39 -4.40 -7.39
CA ARG A 84 -18.23 -4.76 -6.56
C ARG A 84 -17.80 -3.61 -5.66
N GLN A 85 -17.79 -2.37 -6.16
CA GLN A 85 -17.45 -1.20 -5.35
C GLN A 85 -18.47 -0.98 -4.24
N LYS A 86 -19.76 -1.17 -4.53
CA LYS A 86 -20.83 -1.08 -3.54
C LYS A 86 -20.77 -2.21 -2.50
N GLU A 87 -20.51 -3.44 -2.91
CA GLU A 87 -20.29 -4.57 -2.01
C GLU A 87 -19.08 -4.33 -1.09
N GLN A 88 -17.99 -3.78 -1.62
CA GLN A 88 -16.84 -3.38 -0.80
C GLN A 88 -17.19 -2.29 0.20
N GLN A 89 -17.93 -1.25 -0.23
CA GLN A 89 -18.39 -0.19 0.68
C GLN A 89 -19.25 -0.78 1.81
N ASN A 90 -20.23 -1.61 1.48
CA ASN A 90 -21.07 -2.28 2.47
C ASN A 90 -20.24 -3.16 3.43
N ALA A 91 -19.27 -3.91 2.91
CA ALA A 91 -18.39 -4.74 3.75
C ALA A 91 -17.53 -3.90 4.69
N TYR A 92 -17.07 -2.71 4.26
CA TYR A 92 -16.38 -1.77 5.14
C TYR A 92 -17.32 -1.17 6.17
N GLU A 93 -18.55 -0.81 5.79
CA GLU A 93 -19.57 -0.30 6.72
C GLU A 93 -19.90 -1.33 7.80
N GLU A 94 -20.16 -2.58 7.43
CA GLU A 94 -20.40 -3.68 8.38
C GLU A 94 -19.19 -3.90 9.31
N ARG A 95 -17.97 -3.82 8.78
CA ARG A 95 -16.75 -3.94 9.59
C ARG A 95 -16.61 -2.78 10.57
N ILE A 96 -16.92 -1.55 10.15
CA ILE A 96 -16.90 -0.37 11.01
C ILE A 96 -17.95 -0.52 12.11
N GLU A 97 -19.16 -0.97 11.78
CA GLU A 97 -20.22 -1.20 12.76
C GLU A 97 -19.81 -2.27 13.80
N ASN A 98 -19.23 -3.38 13.35
CA ASN A 98 -18.69 -4.40 14.24
C ASN A 98 -17.57 -3.87 15.15
N LEU A 99 -16.66 -3.05 14.62
CA LEU A 99 -15.60 -2.42 15.42
C LEU A 99 -16.16 -1.43 16.43
N ARG A 100 -17.22 -0.67 16.06
CA ARG A 100 -17.92 0.22 17.00
C ARG A 100 -18.60 -0.58 18.11
N ALA A 101 -19.28 -1.68 17.79
CA ALA A 101 -19.87 -2.56 18.78
C ALA A 101 -18.82 -3.16 19.74
N GLN A 102 -17.66 -3.56 19.21
CA GLN A 102 -16.54 -4.02 20.03
C GLN A 102 -16.02 -2.92 20.95
N ALA A 103 -15.84 -1.69 20.44
CA ALA A 103 -15.41 -0.56 21.25
C ALA A 103 -16.37 -0.28 22.41
N VAL A 104 -17.68 -0.25 22.16
CA VAL A 104 -18.71 -0.08 23.20
C VAL A 104 -18.66 -1.22 24.22
N SER A 105 -18.53 -2.48 23.76
CA SER A 105 -18.45 -3.63 24.68
C SER A 105 -17.18 -3.64 25.55
N LEU A 106 -16.08 -3.08 25.03
CA LEU A 106 -14.84 -2.94 25.78
C LEU A 106 -14.91 -1.77 26.76
N GLU A 107 -15.55 -0.67 26.37
CA GLU A 107 -15.81 0.48 27.23
C GLU A 107 -16.71 0.09 28.42
N GLU A 108 -17.78 -0.67 28.19
CA GLU A 108 -18.61 -1.23 29.28
C GLU A 108 -17.81 -2.12 30.24
N LYS A 109 -16.89 -2.95 29.71
CA LYS A 109 -16.01 -3.80 30.54
C LYS A 109 -15.01 -2.99 31.36
N LEU A 110 -14.46 -1.92 30.76
CA LEU A 110 -13.57 -1.00 31.49
C LEU A 110 -14.33 -0.30 32.59
N GLU A 111 -15.53 0.22 32.31
CA GLU A 111 -16.36 0.88 33.31
C GLU A 111 -16.82 -0.08 34.42
N GLN A 112 -17.14 -1.33 34.10
CA GLN A 112 -17.41 -2.37 35.11
C GLN A 112 -16.17 -2.65 35.96
N SER A 113 -14.99 -2.81 35.35
CA SER A 113 -13.75 -3.03 36.08
C SER A 113 -13.35 -1.83 36.95
N GLU A 114 -13.58 -0.60 36.50
CA GLU A 114 -13.36 0.61 37.29
C GLU A 114 -14.32 0.66 38.48
N ARG A 115 -15.62 0.38 38.27
CA ARG A 115 -16.58 0.25 39.37
C ARG A 115 -16.20 -0.82 40.38
N GLU A 116 -15.73 -1.99 39.93
CA GLU A 116 -15.24 -3.05 40.81
C GLU A 116 -14.01 -2.60 41.59
N ARG A 117 -13.06 -1.90 40.96
CA ARG A 117 -11.90 -1.30 41.64
C ARG A 117 -12.33 -0.27 42.68
N ASP A 118 -13.26 0.61 42.34
CA ASP A 118 -13.78 1.64 43.24
C ASP A 118 -14.56 1.03 44.41
N GLU A 119 -15.33 -0.04 44.18
CA GLU A 119 -15.96 -0.78 45.26
C GLU A 119 -14.94 -1.47 46.17
N ILE A 120 -13.84 -2.00 45.63
CA ILE A 120 -12.77 -2.59 46.43
C ILE A 120 -12.05 -1.51 47.25
N THR A 121 -11.75 -0.34 46.67
CA THR A 121 -11.12 0.78 47.40
C THR A 121 -12.06 1.43 48.42
N VAL A 122 -13.38 1.35 48.24
CA VAL A 122 -14.35 1.81 49.25
C VAL A 122 -14.57 0.76 50.35
N LYS A 123 -14.52 -0.54 50.03
CA LYS A 123 -14.60 -1.64 51.02
C LYS A 123 -13.31 -1.76 51.85
N VAL A 124 -12.16 -1.43 51.27
CA VAL A 124 -10.89 -1.21 51.98
C VAL A 124 -10.86 0.27 52.39
N GLY A 125 -11.60 0.63 53.43
CA GLY A 125 -11.74 2.03 53.85
C GLY A 125 -10.40 2.77 54.08
N PRO A 126 -10.41 4.11 54.14
CA PRO A 126 -9.21 4.97 54.22
C PRO A 126 -8.44 4.90 55.56
N GLU A 127 -8.65 3.86 56.37
CA GLU A 127 -8.06 3.71 57.71
C GLU A 127 -6.84 2.78 57.75
N GLU A 128 -6.40 2.17 56.65
CA GLU A 128 -5.19 1.32 56.62
C GLU A 128 -4.06 1.88 55.73
N THR A 129 -3.96 3.20 55.64
CA THR A 129 -2.73 3.86 55.20
C THR A 129 -2.18 4.68 56.34
N HIS A 130 -1.56 4.02 57.33
CA HIS A 130 -0.26 4.36 57.95
C HIS A 130 -0.08 3.68 59.34
N GLU A 131 1.07 3.00 59.49
CA GLU A 131 1.80 2.65 60.74
C GLU A 131 1.53 1.30 61.47
N ALA A 132 2.42 0.33 61.22
CA ALA A 132 3.07 -0.65 62.14
C ALA A 132 3.31 -1.99 61.40
N VAL A 133 4.50 -2.28 60.87
CA VAL A 133 5.56 -3.06 61.55
C VAL A 133 5.01 -4.21 62.42
N GLU A 134 4.72 -5.37 61.81
CA GLU A 134 5.14 -6.69 62.32
C GLU A 134 4.97 -7.83 61.29
N THR A 135 6.11 -8.29 60.76
CA THR A 135 6.46 -9.63 60.25
C THR A 135 5.40 -10.55 59.62
N VAL A 136 5.39 -10.59 58.28
CA VAL A 136 5.19 -11.83 57.51
C VAL A 136 6.23 -11.89 56.39
N GLU A 137 6.99 -12.98 56.35
CA GLU A 137 8.13 -13.25 55.47
C GLU A 137 7.73 -13.25 53.98
N VAL A 138 8.37 -12.39 53.19
CA VAL A 138 8.48 -12.51 51.73
C VAL A 138 9.98 -12.44 51.40
N PRO A 139 10.53 -13.40 50.63
CA PRO A 139 11.97 -13.50 50.43
C PRO A 139 12.50 -12.28 49.68
N ALA A 140 13.51 -11.66 50.27
CA ALA A 140 14.24 -10.55 49.70
C ALA A 140 15.01 -10.98 48.43
N SER A 141 14.67 -10.37 47.30
CA SER A 141 15.63 -10.16 46.21
C SER A 141 15.96 -8.67 46.17
N SER A 142 17.08 -8.33 46.78
CA SER A 142 17.71 -7.01 46.80
C SER A 142 17.98 -6.50 45.38
N LEU A 143 17.17 -5.56 44.91
CA LEU A 143 17.55 -4.73 43.77
C LEU A 143 18.38 -3.57 44.31
N ASP A 144 19.67 -3.61 43.99
CA ASP A 144 20.66 -2.67 44.49
C ASP A 144 20.42 -1.28 43.87
N ALA A 145 20.56 -0.21 44.64
CA ALA A 145 20.23 1.15 44.18
C ALA A 145 21.09 1.59 42.97
N ASP A 146 22.23 0.94 42.76
CA ASP A 146 23.09 1.15 41.61
C ASP A 146 22.63 0.38 40.36
N GLN A 147 21.94 -0.77 40.51
CA GLN A 147 21.27 -1.44 39.38
C GLN A 147 20.11 -0.61 38.84
N ILE A 148 19.38 0.09 39.70
CA ILE A 148 18.30 0.98 39.29
C ILE A 148 18.86 2.19 38.53
N LYS A 149 20.02 2.73 38.95
CA LYS A 149 20.68 3.84 38.22
C LYS A 149 21.21 3.40 36.86
N ASP A 150 21.73 2.17 36.76
CA ASP A 150 22.20 1.64 35.48
C ASP A 150 21.04 1.34 34.53
N VAL A 151 19.93 0.78 35.00
CA VAL A 151 18.71 0.60 34.19
C VAL A 151 18.10 1.94 33.76
N VAL A 152 18.11 2.96 34.63
CA VAL A 152 17.65 4.32 34.26
C VAL A 152 18.61 4.97 33.27
N ARG A 153 19.92 4.78 33.40
CA ARG A 153 20.92 5.29 32.46
C ARG A 153 20.83 4.58 31.10
N GLU A 154 20.55 3.29 31.10
CA GLU A 154 20.31 2.47 29.91
C GLU A 154 19.00 2.88 29.23
N ALA A 155 17.90 3.03 29.96
CA ALA A 155 16.63 3.52 29.43
C ALA A 155 16.71 4.97 28.89
N VAL A 156 17.53 5.82 29.50
CA VAL A 156 17.79 7.20 29.00
C VAL A 156 18.71 7.19 27.79
N ALA A 157 19.66 6.26 27.69
CA ALA A 157 20.50 6.08 26.50
C ALA A 157 19.69 5.47 25.34
N GLU A 158 18.79 4.55 25.63
CA GLU A 158 17.88 3.90 24.67
C GLU A 158 16.84 4.90 24.14
N ALA A 159 16.22 5.70 25.02
CA ALA A 159 15.35 6.81 24.63
C ALA A 159 16.10 7.90 23.84
N LYS A 160 17.40 8.11 24.11
CA LYS A 160 18.25 9.03 23.32
C LYS A 160 18.71 8.43 21.98
N SER A 161 18.66 7.10 21.84
CA SER A 161 18.93 6.39 20.59
C SER A 161 17.68 6.24 19.70
N GLU A 162 16.49 6.22 20.29
CA GLU A 162 15.19 6.20 19.59
C GLU A 162 14.60 7.59 19.32
N ALA A 163 14.98 8.62 20.09
CA ALA A 163 14.65 10.00 19.78
C ALA A 163 15.59 10.55 18.69
N THR A 164 15.37 10.11 17.45
CA THR A 164 15.79 10.90 16.29
C THR A 164 14.94 12.17 16.32
N ALA A 165 15.44 13.23 16.96
CA ALA A 165 14.85 14.55 16.81
C ALA A 165 14.64 14.79 15.31
N PRO A 166 13.44 15.21 14.86
CA PRO A 166 13.23 15.49 13.45
C PRO A 166 14.29 16.50 13.05
N SER A 167 15.17 16.09 12.15
CA SER A 167 16.29 16.91 11.69
C SER A 167 15.78 18.30 11.35
N GLU A 168 16.51 19.36 11.69
CA GLU A 168 16.10 20.75 11.38
C GLU A 168 15.77 20.92 9.88
N SER A 169 16.35 20.09 9.01
CA SER A 169 15.98 19.94 7.60
C SER A 169 14.54 19.47 7.38
N GLN A 170 14.06 18.45 8.09
CA GLN A 170 12.66 17.98 7.98
C GLN A 170 11.67 19.04 8.47
N MET A 171 12.01 19.82 9.50
CA MET A 171 11.19 20.93 9.95
C MET A 171 11.20 22.10 8.96
N SER A 172 12.32 22.36 8.30
CA SER A 172 12.45 23.34 7.21
C SER A 172 11.62 22.92 5.99
N ASP A 173 11.67 21.66 5.59
CA ASP A 173 10.92 21.12 4.44
C ASP A 173 9.40 21.11 4.70
N LEU A 174 9.00 20.83 5.94
CA LEU A 174 7.61 20.97 6.38
C LEU A 174 7.14 22.43 6.36
N LYS A 175 7.99 23.39 6.76
CA LYS A 175 7.66 24.82 6.66
C LYS A 175 7.55 25.27 5.21
N ALA A 176 8.47 24.87 4.35
CA ALA A 176 8.45 25.20 2.93
C ALA A 176 7.21 24.63 2.21
N SER A 177 6.81 23.41 2.56
CA SER A 177 5.59 22.79 2.00
C SER A 177 4.30 23.44 2.52
N ILE A 178 4.26 23.86 3.79
CA ILE A 178 3.14 24.65 4.33
C ILE A 178 3.06 26.01 3.64
N ASP A 179 4.17 26.72 3.46
CA ASP A 179 4.19 28.02 2.75
C ASP A 179 3.79 27.87 1.27
N ALA A 180 4.19 26.78 0.61
CA ALA A 180 3.75 26.44 -0.75
C ALA A 180 2.25 26.14 -0.81
N LEU A 181 1.69 25.47 0.20
CA LEU A 181 0.25 25.23 0.30
C LEU A 181 -0.52 26.52 0.57
N VAL A 182 -0.04 27.37 1.46
CA VAL A 182 -0.66 28.67 1.76
C VAL A 182 -0.66 29.55 0.51
N THR A 183 0.48 29.67 -0.19
CA THR A 183 0.54 30.41 -1.45
C THR A 183 -0.35 29.82 -2.54
N LYS A 184 -0.50 28.50 -2.61
CA LYS A 184 -1.41 27.84 -3.56
C LYS A 184 -2.89 28.03 -3.20
N VAL A 185 -3.22 28.17 -1.92
CA VAL A 185 -4.58 28.46 -1.44
C VAL A 185 -4.90 29.95 -1.60
N THR A 186 -3.96 30.85 -1.34
CA THR A 186 -4.15 32.30 -1.53
C THR A 186 -4.15 32.70 -3.00
N ASN A 187 -3.34 32.06 -3.84
CA ASN A 187 -3.26 32.38 -5.27
C ASN A 187 -4.16 31.48 -6.13
N GLY A 188 -4.69 30.38 -5.58
CA GLY A 188 -5.60 29.45 -6.27
C GLY A 188 -7.09 29.83 -6.17
N HIS A 189 -7.42 30.99 -5.60
CA HIS A 189 -8.82 31.43 -5.41
C HIS A 189 -9.06 32.88 -5.84
N THR A 190 -8.56 33.26 -7.01
CA THR A 190 -9.02 34.45 -7.73
C THR A 190 -9.45 34.11 -9.14
N ALA A 191 -10.49 33.28 -9.27
CA ALA A 191 -11.36 33.26 -10.44
C ALA A 191 -12.69 32.55 -10.11
N GLY A 192 -13.78 33.30 -10.05
CA GLY A 192 -15.11 32.77 -10.38
C GLY A 192 -16.00 32.33 -9.22
N SER A 193 -16.56 33.33 -8.53
CA SER A 193 -17.91 33.39 -7.96
C SER A 193 -18.79 32.13 -8.05
N THR A 194 -19.26 31.70 -6.87
CA THR A 194 -20.53 31.01 -6.64
C THR A 194 -21.67 31.56 -7.53
N LYS A 195 -22.24 30.73 -8.41
CA LYS A 195 -23.68 30.60 -8.78
C LYS A 195 -23.81 29.73 -10.04
N ASN A 196 -24.71 28.74 -9.97
CA ASN A 196 -25.18 27.86 -11.06
C ASN A 196 -24.13 27.00 -11.77
N VAL A 197 -24.17 25.70 -11.49
CA VAL A 197 -23.51 24.67 -12.31
C VAL A 197 -24.39 24.44 -13.54
N GLU A 198 -24.13 25.22 -14.59
CA GLU A 198 -24.48 24.88 -15.97
C GLU A 198 -23.46 23.83 -16.45
N PRO A 199 -23.89 22.76 -17.15
CA PRO A 199 -22.94 21.75 -17.63
C PRO A 199 -21.89 22.42 -18.54
N PRO A 200 -20.61 22.03 -18.43
CA PRO A 200 -19.54 22.63 -19.22
C PRO A 200 -19.87 22.51 -20.71
N SER A 201 -19.72 23.63 -21.45
CA SER A 201 -19.98 23.66 -22.88
C SER A 201 -19.09 22.65 -23.61
N GLU A 202 -19.63 22.07 -24.68
CA GLU A 202 -18.94 21.07 -25.51
C GLU A 202 -17.58 21.58 -26.03
N GLU A 203 -17.49 22.88 -26.28
CA GLU A 203 -16.25 23.58 -26.66
C GLU A 203 -15.16 23.50 -25.56
N ALA A 204 -15.54 23.56 -24.29
CA ALA A 204 -14.59 23.45 -23.18
C ALA A 204 -14.08 22.01 -23.03
N LEU A 205 -14.91 21.02 -23.31
CA LEU A 205 -14.50 19.61 -23.33
C LEU A 205 -13.57 19.33 -24.51
N VAL A 206 -13.90 19.85 -25.71
CA VAL A 206 -13.04 19.73 -26.89
C VAL A 206 -11.70 20.43 -26.66
N ALA A 207 -11.66 21.60 -26.03
CA ALA A 207 -10.41 22.29 -25.70
C ALA A 207 -9.53 21.51 -24.71
N LEU A 208 -10.13 20.73 -23.81
CA LEU A 208 -9.42 19.91 -22.82
C LEU A 208 -8.76 18.67 -23.45
N PHE A 209 -9.38 18.10 -24.48
CA PHE A 209 -8.80 16.98 -25.26
C PHE A 209 -7.97 17.43 -26.48
N SER A 210 -8.10 18.69 -26.91
CA SER A 210 -7.29 19.28 -27.99
C SER A 210 -5.98 19.88 -27.47
N ARG A 211 -5.78 19.94 -26.15
CA ARG A 211 -4.50 20.30 -25.57
C ARG A 211 -3.54 19.12 -25.82
N GLU A 212 -2.72 19.31 -26.83
CA GLU A 212 -1.60 18.44 -27.19
C GLU A 212 -0.93 17.92 -25.91
N SER A 213 -0.88 16.59 -25.77
CA SER A 213 -0.30 15.85 -24.65
C SER A 213 1.22 15.97 -24.62
N ASN A 214 1.72 17.21 -24.55
CA ASN A 214 3.13 17.57 -24.40
C ASN A 214 3.45 17.98 -22.95
N GLU A 215 2.49 17.91 -22.03
CA GLU A 215 2.81 17.87 -20.60
C GLU A 215 3.39 16.49 -20.33
N ASN A 216 4.73 16.44 -20.20
CA ASN A 216 5.44 15.32 -19.62
C ASN A 216 4.79 15.01 -18.27
N VAL A 217 3.91 14.01 -18.26
CA VAL A 217 3.44 13.40 -17.03
C VAL A 217 4.69 12.80 -16.40
N GLU A 218 5.29 13.51 -15.45
CA GLU A 218 6.43 13.04 -14.67
C GLU A 218 5.99 11.76 -13.95
N ASN A 219 6.33 10.64 -14.58
CA ASN A 219 5.95 9.33 -14.13
C ASN A 219 7.02 8.85 -13.14
N ASN A 220 6.78 9.08 -11.85
CA ASN A 220 7.67 8.64 -10.78
C ASN A 220 7.72 7.11 -10.59
N LEU A 221 7.06 6.30 -11.45
CA LEU A 221 7.14 4.84 -11.43
C LEU A 221 8.56 4.31 -11.67
N ASP A 222 9.38 5.02 -12.44
CA ASP A 222 10.76 4.59 -12.74
C ASP A 222 11.74 4.83 -11.57
N GLN A 223 11.36 5.65 -10.58
CA GLN A 223 12.19 5.91 -9.39
C GLN A 223 11.86 5.02 -8.19
N VAL A 224 10.85 4.15 -8.30
CA VAL A 224 10.53 3.20 -7.24
C VAL A 224 11.44 1.98 -7.35
N GLU A 225 12.66 2.10 -6.84
CA GLU A 225 13.48 0.93 -6.50
C GLU A 225 12.81 0.19 -5.34
N VAL A 226 12.03 -0.84 -5.67
CA VAL A 226 11.60 -1.83 -4.68
C VAL A 226 12.86 -2.52 -4.20
N LYS A 227 13.39 -2.10 -3.04
CA LYS A 227 14.35 -2.89 -2.27
C LYS A 227 13.68 -4.22 -1.98
N ASN A 228 13.95 -5.20 -2.83
CA ASN A 228 13.70 -6.60 -2.57
C ASN A 228 14.60 -6.99 -1.41
N THR A 229 14.18 -6.62 -0.20
CA THR A 229 14.63 -7.29 1.00
C THR A 229 14.21 -8.73 0.78
N LYS A 230 15.19 -9.56 0.44
CA LYS A 230 15.04 -11.00 0.48
C LYS A 230 14.70 -11.29 1.93
N VAL A 231 13.41 -11.33 2.25
CA VAL A 231 12.89 -11.77 3.53
C VAL A 231 13.30 -13.23 3.58
N GLY A 232 14.51 -13.47 4.07
CA GLY A 232 14.98 -14.80 4.39
C GLY A 232 13.90 -15.37 5.29
N GLY A 233 13.24 -16.42 4.81
CA GLY A 233 12.14 -17.02 5.55
C GLY A 233 12.55 -17.36 6.97
N VAL A 234 11.59 -17.73 7.81
CA VAL A 234 11.79 -18.02 9.24
C VAL A 234 13.07 -18.84 9.53
N SER A 235 13.47 -19.75 8.63
CA SER A 235 14.73 -20.51 8.68
C SER A 235 16.02 -19.66 8.67
N ALA A 236 16.08 -18.57 7.91
CA ALA A 236 17.24 -17.67 7.84
C ALA A 236 17.35 -16.81 9.10
N ASN A 237 16.23 -16.36 9.68
CA ASN A 237 16.22 -15.67 10.97
C ASN A 237 16.58 -16.62 12.13
N LEU A 238 16.13 -17.88 12.08
CA LEU A 238 16.53 -18.92 13.05
C LEU A 238 18.03 -19.23 12.98
N ALA A 239 18.60 -19.27 11.77
CA ALA A 239 20.04 -19.47 11.58
C ALA A 239 20.87 -18.29 12.12
N LYS A 240 20.41 -17.05 11.91
CA LYS A 240 21.04 -15.86 12.51
C LYS A 240 20.99 -15.89 14.03
N LEU A 241 19.84 -16.21 14.63
CA LEU A 241 19.69 -16.35 16.09
C LEU A 241 20.61 -17.44 16.67
N LYS A 242 20.73 -18.58 15.99
CA LYS A 242 21.59 -19.68 16.44
C LYS A 242 23.08 -19.33 16.37
N ASN A 243 23.48 -18.51 15.40
CA ASN A 243 24.86 -18.04 15.30
C ASN A 243 25.16 -16.97 16.35
N LEU A 244 24.20 -16.08 16.65
CA LEU A 244 24.34 -15.08 17.71
C LEU A 244 24.47 -15.72 19.10
N HIS A 245 23.71 -16.79 19.36
CA HIS A 245 23.80 -17.55 20.61
C HIS A 245 25.11 -18.34 20.79
N LYS A 246 25.85 -18.56 19.70
CA LYS A 246 27.18 -19.21 19.72
C LYS A 246 28.32 -18.22 19.88
N GLU A 247 28.08 -16.94 19.63
CA GLU A 247 29.08 -15.88 19.84
C GLU A 247 29.05 -15.32 21.28
N THR A 248 28.09 -15.76 22.10
CA THR A 248 27.93 -15.34 23.51
C THR A 248 28.28 -16.44 24.54
N GLU A 249 28.94 -17.53 24.12
CA GLU A 249 29.65 -18.48 24.99
C GLU A 249 31.17 -18.33 24.80
#